data_AF-A0AAC9UM69-F1
#
_entry.id   AF-A0AAC9UM69-F1
#
_cell.length_a   1.000
_cell.length_b   1.000
_cell.length_c   1.000
_cell.angle_alpha   90.00
_cell.angle_beta   90.00
_cell.angle_gamma   90.00
#
_symmetry.space_group_name_H-M   'P 1'
#
loop_
_entity.id
_entity.type
_entity.pdbx_description
1 polymer ?
#
loop_
_entity_poly.entity_id
_entity_poly.type
_entity_poly.pdbx_seq_one_letter_code
_entity_poly.pdbx_strand_id
1 'polypeptide(L)'
;MRLIDMGAPAYLVASSLRAIIAQRLVRRVCSDCKSPYQPDHQENSWLKYLGENTTDTQFYKGQGCTACNHSGYRGRVGIFELLEMDDAMMDALRINDTQGFAKAAKNSANFIPLSAMALNYAKQGITSLDEVFKVAEYIPEIVGGDDAAI
;
A
#
# COMPACT_ATOMS: atom_id res chain seq x y z
N MET A 1 -4.53 13.50 -14.34
CA MET A 1 -4.21 13.85 -12.92
C MET A 1 -5.39 14.67 -12.44
N ARG A 2 -6.08 14.29 -11.34
CA ARG A 2 -7.42 14.83 -11.04
C ARG A 2 -7.54 16.35 -11.00
N LEU A 3 -6.54 17.07 -10.47
CA LEU A 3 -6.55 18.53 -10.43
C LEU A 3 -6.61 19.15 -11.85
N ILE A 4 -5.82 18.60 -12.78
CA ILE A 4 -5.81 19.01 -14.18
C ILE A 4 -7.13 18.63 -14.85
N ASP A 5 -7.63 17.42 -14.57
CA ASP A 5 -8.91 16.93 -15.09
C ASP A 5 -10.11 17.80 -14.61
N MET A 6 -9.97 18.45 -13.45
CA MET A 6 -10.93 19.41 -12.89
C MET A 6 -10.75 20.84 -13.41
N GLY A 7 -9.80 21.08 -14.33
CA GLY A 7 -9.59 22.37 -14.98
C GLY A 7 -8.50 23.25 -14.34
N ALA A 8 -7.75 22.76 -13.35
CA ALA A 8 -6.60 23.50 -12.83
C ALA A 8 -5.48 23.55 -13.89
N PRO A 9 -4.96 24.74 -14.24
CA PRO A 9 -3.83 24.84 -15.15
C PRO A 9 -2.60 24.09 -14.61
N ALA A 10 -1.98 23.25 -15.45
CA ALA A 10 -0.89 22.38 -15.02
C ALA A 10 0.32 23.14 -14.44
N TYR A 11 0.64 24.32 -14.98
CA TYR A 11 1.70 25.17 -14.46
C TYR A 11 1.41 25.71 -13.04
N LEU A 12 0.15 25.95 -12.70
CA LEU A 12 -0.24 26.32 -11.34
C LEU A 12 -0.07 25.15 -10.40
N VAL A 13 -0.55 23.96 -10.79
CA VAL A 13 -0.34 22.74 -10.01
C VAL A 13 1.15 22.51 -9.74
N ALA A 14 1.99 22.64 -10.77
CA ALA A 14 3.45 22.48 -10.65
C ALA A 14 4.14 23.54 -9.78
N SER A 15 3.56 24.74 -9.62
CA SER A 15 4.18 25.83 -8.83
C SER A 15 3.64 25.95 -7.41
N SER A 16 2.41 25.48 -7.15
CA SER A 16 1.77 25.59 -5.85
C SER A 16 1.75 24.29 -5.05
N LEU A 17 1.76 23.12 -5.70
CA LEU A 17 1.66 21.83 -5.01
C LEU A 17 3.00 21.47 -4.36
N ARG A 18 2.98 21.24 -3.04
CA ARG A 18 4.17 20.86 -2.27
C ARG A 18 4.26 19.38 -2.00
N ALA A 19 3.14 18.77 -1.63
CA ALA A 19 3.05 17.35 -1.36
C ALA A 19 1.62 16.85 -1.55
N ILE A 20 1.49 15.55 -1.78
CA ILE A 20 0.23 14.81 -1.81
C ILE A 20 0.31 13.76 -0.70
N ILE A 21 -0.74 13.66 0.12
CA ILE A 21 -0.88 12.60 1.12
C ILE A 21 -2.10 11.77 0.77
N ALA A 22 -1.88 10.48 0.55
CA ALA A 22 -2.94 9.48 0.53
C ALA A 22 -2.98 8.77 1.89
N GLN A 23 -4.19 8.56 2.41
CA GLN A 23 -4.41 7.89 3.69
C GLN A 23 -5.46 6.79 3.55
N ARG A 24 -5.21 5.65 4.18
CA ARG A 24 -6.23 4.63 4.46
C ARG A 24 -6.19 4.23 5.93
N LEU A 25 -7.29 3.65 6.40
CA LEU A 25 -7.36 3.04 7.74
C LEU A 25 -7.41 1.52 7.59
N VAL A 26 -6.49 0.83 8.25
CA VAL A 26 -6.51 -0.64 8.36
C VAL A 26 -6.88 -1.06 9.78
N ARG A 27 -7.54 -2.21 9.90
CA ARG A 27 -7.94 -2.76 11.19
C ARG A 27 -6.73 -3.33 11.92
N ARG A 28 -6.64 -3.09 13.23
CA ARG A 28 -5.55 -3.66 14.05
C ARG A 28 -5.90 -5.07 14.50
N VAL A 29 -4.94 -5.99 14.45
CA VAL A 29 -5.11 -7.33 15.03
C VAL A 29 -5.39 -7.18 16.52
N CYS A 30 -6.42 -7.87 17.02
CA CYS A 30 -6.77 -7.84 18.43
C CYS A 30 -5.61 -8.41 19.28
N SER A 31 -5.13 -7.65 20.26
CA SER A 31 -4.07 -8.07 21.19
C SER A 31 -4.41 -9.32 21.98
N ASP A 32 -5.68 -9.50 22.31
CA ASP A 32 -6.14 -10.50 23.28
C ASP A 32 -6.29 -11.89 22.64
N CYS A 33 -6.44 -11.95 21.31
CA CYS A 33 -6.55 -13.20 20.55
C CYS A 33 -5.58 -13.27 19.36
N LYS A 34 -4.48 -12.50 19.41
CA LYS A 34 -3.42 -12.49 18.39
C LYS A 34 -2.71 -13.84 18.40
N SER A 35 -2.66 -14.50 17.24
CA SER A 35 -1.97 -15.78 17.05
C SER A 35 -1.03 -15.72 15.85
N PRO A 36 0.11 -16.43 15.90
CA PRO A 36 0.97 -16.63 14.74
C PRO A 36 0.19 -17.17 13.54
N TYR A 37 0.56 -16.67 12.36
CA TYR A 37 -0.03 -17.02 11.07
C TYR A 37 1.06 -17.27 10.04
N GLN A 38 0.95 -18.37 9.32
CA GLN A 38 1.81 -18.69 8.18
C GLN A 38 1.00 -18.46 6.90
N PRO A 39 1.50 -17.65 5.96
CA PRO A 39 0.78 -17.38 4.71
C PRO A 39 0.63 -18.65 3.88
N ASP A 40 -0.50 -18.79 3.20
CA ASP A 40 -0.72 -19.90 2.27
C ASP A 40 0.02 -19.69 0.92
N HIS A 41 -0.10 -20.64 0.00
CA HIS A 41 0.59 -20.57 -1.30
C HIS A 41 0.18 -19.34 -2.14
N GLN A 42 -1.09 -18.94 -2.07
CA GLN A 42 -1.62 -17.81 -2.81
C GLN A 42 -1.10 -16.50 -2.22
N GLU A 43 -1.18 -16.35 -0.90
CA GLU A 43 -0.68 -15.17 -0.20
C GLU A 43 0.85 -15.03 -0.34
N ASN A 44 1.59 -16.14 -0.34
CA ASN A 44 3.02 -16.12 -0.63
C ASN A 44 3.32 -15.60 -2.05
N SER A 45 2.49 -15.96 -3.03
CA SER A 45 2.61 -15.43 -4.40
C SER A 45 2.34 -13.93 -4.44
N TRP A 46 1.34 -13.46 -3.69
CA TRP A 46 1.03 -12.03 -3.58
C TRP A 46 2.11 -11.24 -2.84
N LEU A 47 2.72 -11.83 -1.82
CA LEU A 47 3.84 -11.23 -1.10
C LEU A 47 5.07 -11.07 -1.99
N LYS A 48 5.35 -12.05 -2.86
CA LYS A 48 6.39 -11.93 -3.89
C LYS A 48 6.12 -10.78 -4.85
N TYR A 49 4.86 -10.58 -5.27
CA TYR A 49 4.48 -9.45 -6.12
C TYR A 49 4.69 -8.10 -5.42
N LEU A 50 4.51 -8.04 -4.10
CA LEU A 50 4.83 -6.87 -3.28
C LEU A 50 6.33 -6.70 -3.00
N GLY A 51 7.19 -7.52 -3.61
CA GLY A 51 8.64 -7.44 -3.47
C GLY A 51 9.19 -8.09 -2.20
N GLU A 52 8.41 -8.93 -1.53
CA GLU A 52 8.81 -9.58 -0.28
C GLU A 52 9.00 -11.08 -0.43
N ASN A 53 10.14 -11.58 0.09
CA ASN A 53 10.37 -13.00 0.26
C ASN A 53 10.04 -13.39 1.69
N THR A 54 9.07 -14.30 1.83
CA THR A 54 8.39 -14.63 3.10
C THR A 54 9.14 -15.61 3.98
N THR A 55 10.32 -16.06 3.57
CA THR A 55 10.99 -17.24 4.12
C THR A 55 11.27 -17.17 5.63
N ASP A 56 11.36 -15.96 6.21
CA ASP A 56 11.65 -15.77 7.65
C ASP A 56 10.69 -14.81 8.39
N THR A 57 9.59 -14.37 7.78
CA THR A 57 8.69 -13.39 8.44
C THR A 57 7.45 -14.05 9.04
N GLN A 58 7.32 -13.97 10.37
CA GLN A 58 6.12 -14.40 11.09
C GLN A 58 5.01 -13.35 10.99
N PHE A 59 3.86 -13.71 10.42
CA PHE A 59 2.67 -12.87 10.41
C PHE A 59 1.72 -13.24 11.55
N TYR A 60 0.69 -12.41 11.76
CA TYR A 60 -0.28 -12.60 12.82
C TYR A 60 -1.71 -12.36 12.34
N LYS A 61 -2.65 -13.10 12.92
CA LYS A 61 -4.09 -12.91 12.77
C LYS A 61 -4.79 -12.98 14.12
N GLY A 62 -5.97 -12.38 14.23
CA GLY A 62 -6.82 -12.53 15.40
C GLY A 62 -7.77 -13.70 15.21
N GLN A 63 -7.82 -14.62 16.18
CA GLN A 63 -8.73 -15.78 16.13
C GLN A 63 -10.19 -15.43 16.45
N GLY A 64 -10.44 -14.24 17.00
CA GLY A 64 -11.75 -13.82 17.48
C GLY A 64 -11.95 -14.18 18.95
N CYS A 65 -12.31 -13.18 19.75
CA CYS A 65 -12.67 -13.34 21.17
C CYS A 65 -13.73 -12.31 21.56
N THR A 66 -14.24 -12.42 22.79
CA THR A 66 -15.24 -11.49 23.33
C THR A 66 -14.76 -10.04 23.31
N ALA A 67 -13.47 -9.79 23.60
CA ALA A 67 -12.91 -8.43 23.63
C ALA A 67 -12.90 -7.71 22.27
N CYS A 68 -12.93 -8.46 21.17
CA CYS A 68 -13.01 -7.92 19.81
C CYS A 68 -14.33 -8.25 19.10
N ASN A 69 -15.37 -8.64 19.84
CA ASN A 69 -16.66 -9.09 19.31
C ASN A 69 -16.50 -10.18 18.23
N HIS A 70 -15.61 -11.15 18.46
CA HIS A 70 -15.31 -12.27 17.57
C HIS A 70 -14.80 -11.88 16.16
N SER A 71 -14.45 -10.62 15.92
CA SER A 71 -13.98 -10.17 14.61
C SER A 71 -12.50 -10.50 14.32
N GLY A 72 -11.70 -10.73 15.35
CA GLY A 72 -10.24 -10.82 15.26
C GLY A 72 -9.52 -9.46 15.21
N TYR A 73 -10.26 -8.35 15.18
CA TYR A 73 -9.70 -7.00 15.05
C TYR A 73 -10.22 -6.05 16.14
N ARG A 74 -9.37 -5.16 16.66
CA ARG A 74 -9.78 -4.16 17.65
C ARG A 74 -9.09 -2.82 17.41
N GLY A 75 -9.88 -1.83 16.99
CA GLY A 75 -9.37 -0.52 16.60
C GLY A 75 -8.81 -0.49 15.17
N ARG A 76 -8.31 0.69 14.77
CA ARG A 76 -7.75 0.95 13.45
C ARG A 76 -6.45 1.72 13.58
N VAL A 77 -5.60 1.63 12.57
CA VAL A 77 -4.37 2.42 12.44
C VAL A 77 -4.34 3.06 11.05
N GLY A 78 -3.85 4.30 10.99
CA GLY A 78 -3.65 5.00 9.72
C GLY A 78 -2.38 4.50 9.04
N ILE A 79 -2.49 4.28 7.74
CA ILE A 79 -1.36 4.12 6.84
C ILE A 79 -1.35 5.31 5.88
N PHE A 80 -0.15 5.79 5.57
CA PHE A 80 0.05 7.01 4.83
C PHE A 80 1.03 6.76 3.71
N GLU A 81 0.75 7.36 2.57
CA GLU A 81 1.62 7.46 1.42
C GLU A 81 1.82 8.95 1.17
N LEU A 82 3.05 9.41 1.38
CA LEU A 82 3.46 10.79 1.21
C LEU A 82 4.26 10.89 -0.08
N LEU A 83 3.77 11.72 -1.00
CA LEU A 83 4.48 12.09 -2.21
C LEU A 83 4.87 13.56 -2.12
N GLU A 84 6.13 13.83 -1.80
CA GLU A 84 6.70 15.17 -1.85
C GLU A 84 7.06 15.52 -3.29
N MET A 85 6.68 16.73 -3.71
CA MET A 85 6.91 17.19 -5.08
C MET A 85 8.38 17.57 -5.27
N ASP A 86 9.05 16.93 -6.23
CA ASP A 86 10.41 17.27 -6.64
C ASP A 86 10.44 17.95 -8.02
N ASP A 87 11.63 18.41 -8.42
CA ASP A 87 11.83 19.11 -9.70
C ASP A 87 11.41 18.25 -10.90
N ALA A 88 11.70 16.95 -10.89
CA ALA A 88 11.35 16.05 -11.99
C ALA A 88 9.82 15.90 -12.14
N MET A 89 9.10 15.79 -11.03
CA MET A 89 7.64 15.77 -11.01
C MET A 89 7.04 17.11 -11.45
N MET A 90 7.60 18.23 -10.98
CA MET A 90 7.15 19.56 -11.36
C MET A 90 7.37 19.83 -12.86
N ASP A 91 8.51 19.44 -13.41
CA ASP A 91 8.82 19.56 -14.84
C ASP A 91 7.88 18.74 -15.70
N ALA A 92 7.61 17.48 -15.31
CA ALA A 92 6.65 16.64 -16.00
C ALA A 92 5.24 17.26 -16.02
N LEU A 93 4.79 17.85 -14.91
CA LEU A 93 3.51 18.55 -14.86
C LEU A 93 3.46 19.79 -15.76
N ARG A 94 4.54 20.58 -15.84
CA ARG A 94 4.59 21.80 -16.68
C ARG A 94 4.33 21.51 -18.16
N ILE A 95 4.78 20.35 -18.64
CA ILE A 95 4.60 19.91 -20.03
C ILE A 95 3.39 18.97 -20.23
N ASN A 96 2.53 18.81 -19.21
CA ASN A 96 1.40 17.87 -19.20
C ASN A 96 1.78 16.39 -19.42
N ASP A 97 3.00 15.99 -19.04
CA ASP A 97 3.44 14.60 -19.13
C ASP A 97 3.02 13.82 -17.87
N THR A 98 1.83 13.24 -17.93
CA THR A 98 1.31 12.42 -16.82
C THR A 98 2.08 11.12 -16.62
N GLN A 99 2.68 10.55 -17.67
CA GLN A 99 3.45 9.32 -17.55
C GLN A 99 4.82 9.60 -16.92
N GLY A 100 5.48 10.67 -17.34
CA GLY A 100 6.69 11.19 -16.73
C GLY A 100 6.50 11.49 -15.25
N PHE A 101 5.39 12.14 -14.88
CA PHE A 101 5.05 12.39 -13.48
C PHE A 101 4.94 11.08 -12.68
N ALA A 102 4.20 10.09 -13.19
CA ALA A 102 4.03 8.81 -12.50
C ALA A 102 5.36 8.04 -12.34
N LYS A 103 6.24 8.11 -13.35
CA LYS A 103 7.58 7.52 -13.29
C LYS A 103 8.47 8.24 -12.27
N ALA A 104 8.47 9.57 -12.27
CA ALA A 104 9.21 10.38 -11.30
C ALA A 104 8.73 10.10 -9.87
N ALA A 105 7.41 10.06 -9.66
CA ALA A 105 6.80 9.73 -8.37
C ALA A 105 7.27 8.37 -7.83
N LYS A 106 7.24 7.33 -8.66
CA LYS A 106 7.70 5.98 -8.29
C LYS A 106 9.19 5.90 -7.96
N ASN A 107 10.00 6.79 -8.53
CA ASN A 107 11.44 6.84 -8.32
C ASN A 107 11.84 7.75 -7.15
N SER A 108 10.89 8.45 -6.52
CA SER A 108 11.18 9.33 -5.39
C SER A 108 11.66 8.52 -4.19
N ALA A 109 12.79 8.95 -3.61
CA ALA A 109 13.49 8.20 -2.56
C ALA A 109 12.65 7.98 -1.28
N ASN A 110 11.75 8.91 -0.97
CA ASN A 110 10.94 8.88 0.25
C ASN A 110 9.50 8.37 -0.01
N PHE A 111 9.18 8.00 -1.25
CA PHE A 111 7.84 7.54 -1.59
C PHE A 111 7.66 6.09 -1.16
N ILE A 112 6.81 5.88 -0.14
CA ILE A 112 6.44 4.55 0.35
C ILE A 112 4.96 4.31 0.00
N PRO A 113 4.66 3.34 -0.87
CA PRO A 113 3.28 3.02 -1.21
C PRO A 113 2.46 2.57 0.00
N LEU A 114 1.14 2.82 -0.04
CA LEU A 114 0.22 2.37 1.02
C LEU A 114 0.33 0.85 1.30
N SER A 115 0.49 0.04 0.26
CA SER A 115 0.63 -1.43 0.38
C SER A 115 1.92 -1.82 1.11
N ALA A 116 3.04 -1.18 0.80
CA ALA A 116 4.32 -1.40 1.47
C ALA A 116 4.26 -0.97 2.94
N MET A 117 3.63 0.16 3.24
CA MET A 117 3.43 0.62 4.61
C MET A 117 2.53 -0.33 5.42
N ALA A 118 1.43 -0.80 4.82
CA ALA A 118 0.57 -1.81 5.43
C ALA A 118 1.31 -3.11 5.69
N LEU A 119 2.15 -3.56 4.75
CA LEU A 119 2.96 -4.76 4.88
C LEU A 119 3.97 -4.64 6.03
N ASN A 120 4.65 -3.49 6.15
CA ASN A 120 5.52 -3.21 7.30
C ASN A 120 4.77 -3.32 8.64
N TYR A 121 3.53 -2.83 8.70
CA TYR A 121 2.69 -3.00 9.90
C TYR A 121 2.26 -4.46 10.12
N ALA A 122 2.04 -5.24 9.06
CA ALA A 122 1.72 -6.66 9.17
C ALA A 122 2.93 -7.46 9.69
N LYS A 123 4.15 -7.15 9.25
CA LYS A 123 5.40 -7.73 9.77
C LYS A 123 5.61 -7.44 11.25
N GLN A 124 5.19 -6.27 11.72
CA GLN A 124 5.18 -5.90 13.15
C GLN A 124 3.99 -6.54 13.92
N GLY A 125 3.08 -7.20 13.21
CA GLY A 125 1.86 -7.78 13.75
C GLY A 125 0.87 -6.75 14.30
N ILE A 126 0.91 -5.52 13.78
CA ILE A 126 -0.06 -4.46 14.09
C ILE A 126 -1.37 -4.71 13.31
N THR A 127 -1.26 -5.11 12.04
CA THR A 127 -2.36 -5.48 11.16
C THR A 127 -2.16 -6.90 10.62
N SER A 128 -3.12 -7.43 9.87
CA SER A 128 -3.06 -8.74 9.21
C SER A 128 -2.71 -8.59 7.72
N LEU A 129 -2.34 -9.71 7.09
CA LEU A 129 -2.16 -9.78 5.64
C LEU A 129 -3.46 -9.51 4.87
N ASP A 130 -4.62 -9.95 5.38
CA ASP A 130 -5.93 -9.61 4.80
C ASP A 130 -6.11 -8.11 4.57
N GLU A 131 -5.68 -7.30 5.54
CA GLU A 131 -5.79 -5.85 5.46
C GLU A 131 -4.74 -5.26 4.50
N VAL A 132 -3.55 -5.86 4.39
CA VAL A 132 -2.56 -5.48 3.38
C VAL A 132 -3.12 -5.69 1.98
N PHE A 133 -3.72 -6.84 1.73
CA PHE A 133 -4.25 -7.19 0.40
C PHE A 133 -5.45 -6.34 0.00
N LYS A 134 -6.29 -5.90 0.96
CA LYS A 134 -7.37 -4.93 0.69
C LYS A 134 -6.87 -3.53 0.33
N VAL A 135 -5.66 -3.18 0.78
CA VAL A 135 -5.04 -1.88 0.46
C VAL A 135 -4.34 -1.93 -0.89
N ALA A 136 -3.77 -3.07 -1.26
CA ALA A 136 -3.17 -3.27 -2.58
C ALA A 136 -4.27 -3.24 -3.65
N GLU A 137 -4.38 -2.13 -4.38
CA GLU A 137 -5.45 -1.89 -5.37
C GLU A 137 -5.45 -2.87 -6.56
N TYR A 138 -4.32 -3.52 -6.84
CA TYR A 138 -4.19 -4.56 -7.86
C TYR A 138 -3.37 -5.71 -7.31
N ILE A 139 -4.05 -6.79 -6.97
CA ILE A 139 -3.42 -8.10 -6.90
C ILE A 139 -4.02 -8.88 -8.07
N PRO A 140 -3.23 -9.26 -9.09
CA PRO A 140 -3.73 -10.14 -10.15
C PRO A 140 -4.30 -11.40 -9.50
N GLU A 141 -5.52 -11.79 -9.87
CA GLU A 141 -5.98 -13.15 -9.62
C GLU A 141 -5.02 -14.07 -10.37
N ILE A 142 -4.08 -14.67 -9.64
CA ILE A 142 -3.21 -15.70 -10.21
C ILE A 142 -4.06 -16.96 -10.31
N VAL A 143 -4.89 -17.02 -11.35
CA VAL A 143 -5.51 -18.28 -11.78
C VAL A 143 -4.36 -19.17 -12.23
N GLY A 144 -4.21 -20.32 -11.57
CA GLY A 144 -3.15 -21.27 -11.87
C GLY A 144 -3.05 -21.55 -13.37
N GLY A 145 -1.86 -21.32 -13.91
CA GLY A 145 -1.50 -21.57 -15.30
C GLY A 145 -0.18 -20.88 -15.58
N ASP A 146 0.80 -21.65 -16.01
CA ASP A 146 2.13 -21.18 -16.44
C ASP A 146 2.01 -19.91 -17.29
N ASP A 147 2.75 -18.86 -16.93
CA ASP A 147 3.52 -18.06 -17.88
C ASP A 147 4.34 -17.00 -17.13
N ALA A 148 5.58 -17.41 -16.81
CA ALA A 148 6.65 -16.49 -16.53
C ALA A 148 7.15 -15.91 -17.87
N ALA A 149 6.71 -14.70 -18.22
CA ALA A 149 7.47 -13.73 -19.04
C ALA A 149 6.64 -12.47 -19.29
N ILE A 150 7.15 -11.32 -18.84
CA ILE A 150 7.53 -10.11 -19.61
C ILE A 150 7.73 -8.98 -18.60
#